data_AF-A0A1G8AAJ7-F1
#
_entry.id   AF-A0A1G8AAJ7-F1
#
_cell.length_a   1.000
_cell.length_b   1.000
_cell.length_c   1.000
_cell.angle_alpha   90.00
_cell.angle_beta   90.00
_cell.angle_gamma   90.00
#
_symmetry.space_group_name_H-M   'P 1'
#
loop_
_entity.id
_entity.type
_entity.pdbx_description
1 polymer ?
#
loop_
_entity_poly.entity_id
_entity_poly.type
_entity_poly.pdbx_seq_one_letter_code
_entity_poly.pdbx_strand_id
1 'polypeptide(L)'
;MKSIEVKGTARTIAERSSEQARALKEIRKDGGVPCVLYGGNEVVHFTVTNEGLRNLVYTPHIYVVDLVIDGKKVNAILKDIQFHPVKDTILHVDFYQIDEAKPIVMEVPVQLEGLAEGVKAGGKLALQMRKIKVKALYNIIPEKLIVNVSHLGLGKTVKVGELSFEGLELISAKEAVVCAVKLTRAARGAAAAAGK
;
A
#
# COMPACT_ATOMS: atom_id res chain seq x y z
N MET A 1 -7.47 -4.17 -11.87
CA MET A 1 -6.54 -4.79 -10.91
C MET A 1 -6.18 -6.18 -11.38
N LYS A 2 -4.96 -6.64 -11.11
CA LYS A 2 -4.57 -8.03 -11.31
C LYS A 2 -5.15 -8.89 -10.17
N SER A 3 -5.47 -10.16 -10.46
CA SER A 3 -5.82 -11.14 -9.43
C SER A 3 -4.65 -12.06 -9.11
N ILE A 4 -4.54 -12.49 -7.85
CA ILE A 4 -3.59 -13.51 -7.39
C ILE A 4 -4.35 -14.52 -6.52
N GLU A 5 -4.13 -15.80 -6.75
CA GLU A 5 -4.65 -16.87 -5.89
C GLU A 5 -3.73 -17.10 -4.69
N VAL A 6 -4.29 -17.15 -3.49
CA VAL A 6 -3.57 -17.48 -2.25
C VAL A 6 -4.30 -18.59 -1.53
N LYS A 7 -3.60 -19.69 -1.26
CA LYS A 7 -4.15 -20.87 -0.57
C LYS A 7 -3.77 -20.86 0.90
N GLY A 8 -4.73 -21.16 1.75
CA GLY A 8 -4.51 -21.28 3.19
C GLY A 8 -5.37 -22.36 3.82
N THR A 9 -5.03 -22.68 5.06
CA THR A 9 -5.75 -23.65 5.89
C THR A 9 -6.40 -22.93 7.06
N ALA A 10 -7.68 -23.20 7.34
CA ALA A 10 -8.32 -22.57 8.49
C ALA A 10 -7.65 -23.02 9.79
N ARG A 11 -7.67 -22.13 10.79
CA ARG A 11 -7.16 -22.41 12.14
C ARG A 11 -8.22 -22.11 13.16
N THR A 12 -8.31 -22.97 14.18
CA THR A 12 -9.12 -22.71 15.36
C THR A 12 -8.37 -21.75 16.29
N ILE A 13 -9.12 -20.93 17.00
CA ILE A 13 -8.59 -20.04 18.01
C ILE A 13 -8.69 -20.75 19.36
N ALA A 14 -7.56 -20.96 20.04
CA ALA A 14 -7.56 -21.52 21.39
C ALA A 14 -8.24 -20.56 22.38
N GLU A 15 -8.95 -21.07 23.39
CA GLU A 15 -9.70 -20.23 24.34
C GLU A 15 -8.78 -19.38 25.23
N ARG A 16 -7.58 -19.88 25.55
CA ARG A 16 -6.61 -19.18 26.39
C ARG A 16 -5.58 -18.44 25.55
N SER A 17 -5.35 -17.16 25.89
CA SER A 17 -4.37 -16.30 25.20
C SER A 17 -2.94 -16.88 25.20
N SER A 18 -2.52 -17.53 26.29
CA SER A 18 -1.20 -18.17 26.38
C SER A 18 -1.01 -19.31 25.37
N GLU A 19 -2.06 -20.08 25.12
CA GLU A 19 -2.05 -21.21 24.18
C GLU A 19 -2.05 -20.71 22.74
N GLN A 20 -2.82 -19.66 22.44
CA GLN A 20 -2.76 -18.98 21.15
C GLN A 20 -1.35 -18.44 20.84
N ALA A 21 -0.73 -17.76 21.79
CA ALA A 21 0.61 -17.20 21.60
C ALA A 21 1.64 -18.30 21.29
N ARG A 22 1.53 -19.46 21.95
CA ARG A 22 2.39 -20.63 21.69
C ARG A 22 2.14 -21.20 20.29
N ALA A 23 0.88 -21.40 19.91
CA ALA A 23 0.51 -21.91 18.58
C ALA A 23 0.98 -20.97 17.46
N LEU A 24 0.80 -19.65 17.60
CA LEU A 24 1.27 -18.66 16.62
C LEU A 24 2.80 -18.65 16.48
N LYS A 25 3.53 -18.91 17.57
CA LYS A 25 4.98 -19.01 17.53
C LYS A 25 5.45 -20.25 16.77
N GLU A 26 4.74 -21.36 16.94
CA GLU A 26 5.00 -22.62 16.24
C GLU A 26 4.71 -22.49 14.74
N ILE A 27 3.55 -21.95 14.36
CA ILE A 27 3.19 -21.65 12.97
C ILE A 27 4.28 -20.85 12.26
N ARG A 28 4.78 -19.78 12.91
CA ARG A 28 5.84 -18.94 12.34
C ARG A 28 7.19 -19.66 12.25
N LYS A 29 7.48 -20.56 13.20
CA LYS A 29 8.71 -21.36 13.19
C LYS A 29 8.72 -22.33 12.01
N ASP A 30 7.56 -22.85 11.65
CA ASP A 30 7.38 -23.79 10.53
C ASP A 30 7.21 -23.08 9.17
N GLY A 31 7.42 -21.76 9.12
CA GLY A 31 7.35 -20.97 7.90
C GLY A 31 5.94 -20.59 7.45
N GLY A 32 4.93 -20.81 8.30
CA GLY A 32 3.57 -20.32 8.13
C GLY A 32 3.40 -18.88 8.60
N VAL A 33 2.45 -18.19 8.00
CA VAL A 33 2.04 -16.83 8.33
C VAL A 33 0.58 -16.88 8.78
N PRO A 34 0.29 -16.53 10.05
CA PRO A 34 -1.06 -16.38 10.53
C PRO A 34 -1.75 -15.20 9.82
N CYS A 35 -2.95 -15.44 9.32
CA CYS A 35 -3.76 -14.46 8.64
C CYS A 35 -5.15 -14.35 9.28
N VAL A 36 -5.85 -13.28 8.94
CA VAL A 36 -7.28 -13.08 9.23
C VAL A 36 -8.00 -12.56 8.00
N LEU A 37 -9.21 -13.03 7.76
CA LEU A 37 -10.15 -12.51 6.78
C LEU A 37 -11.37 -11.96 7.53
N TYR A 38 -11.71 -10.71 7.28
CA TYR A 38 -12.88 -10.05 7.88
C TYR A 38 -13.58 -9.13 6.86
N GLY A 39 -14.69 -8.51 7.25
CA GLY A 39 -15.48 -7.63 6.37
C GLY A 39 -16.71 -8.31 5.74
N GLY A 40 -16.78 -9.63 5.79
CA GLY A 40 -18.00 -10.41 5.57
C GLY A 40 -18.80 -10.64 6.85
N ASN A 41 -19.65 -11.66 6.85
CA ASN A 41 -20.49 -12.03 7.99
C ASN A 41 -19.69 -12.64 9.15
N GLU A 42 -18.60 -13.34 8.84
CA GLU A 42 -17.78 -14.06 9.81
C GLU A 42 -16.31 -13.67 9.65
N VAL A 43 -15.58 -13.69 10.78
CA VAL A 43 -14.13 -13.53 10.80
C VAL A 43 -13.49 -14.90 10.71
N VAL A 44 -12.68 -15.11 9.68
CA VAL A 44 -12.01 -16.39 9.45
C VAL A 44 -10.52 -16.24 9.74
N HIS A 45 -10.03 -17.07 10.66
CA HIS A 45 -8.60 -17.17 10.93
C HIS A 45 -8.02 -18.33 10.14
N PHE A 46 -6.91 -18.10 9.46
CA PHE A 46 -6.25 -19.10 8.63
C PHE A 46 -4.74 -18.91 8.63
N THR A 47 -4.03 -19.86 8.02
CA THR A 47 -2.58 -19.83 7.86
C THR A 47 -2.23 -19.96 6.38
N VAL A 48 -1.25 -19.19 5.93
CA VAL A 48 -0.70 -19.24 4.56
C VAL A 48 0.80 -19.51 4.66
N THR A 49 1.39 -20.17 3.66
CA THR A 49 2.85 -20.30 3.60
C THR A 49 3.51 -18.97 3.23
N ASN A 50 4.72 -18.70 3.73
CA ASN A 50 5.46 -17.49 3.36
C ASN A 50 5.60 -17.32 1.82
N GLU A 51 5.80 -18.42 1.11
CA GLU A 51 5.95 -18.41 -0.36
C GLU A 51 4.66 -17.96 -1.06
N GLY A 52 3.50 -18.40 -0.58
CA GLY A 52 2.19 -18.02 -1.13
C GLY A 52 1.90 -16.52 -1.03
N LEU A 53 2.54 -15.81 -0.09
CA LEU A 53 2.37 -14.36 0.08
C LEU A 53 3.41 -13.53 -0.66
N ARG A 54 4.50 -14.12 -1.16
CA ARG A 54 5.65 -13.37 -1.68
C ARG A 54 5.28 -12.45 -2.84
N ASN A 55 4.49 -12.96 -3.79
CA ASN A 55 4.07 -12.23 -4.99
C ASN A 55 2.98 -11.18 -4.71
N LEU A 56 2.35 -11.23 -3.54
CA LEU A 56 1.35 -10.27 -3.10
C LEU A 56 1.99 -9.13 -2.28
N VAL A 57 2.97 -9.47 -1.43
CA VAL A 57 3.54 -8.55 -0.44
C VAL A 57 4.69 -7.71 -1.00
N TYR A 58 5.61 -8.30 -1.77
CA TYR A 58 6.85 -7.64 -2.19
C TYR A 58 6.74 -6.95 -3.55
N THR A 59 5.52 -6.60 -3.95
CA THR A 59 5.20 -5.96 -5.22
C THR A 59 4.56 -4.60 -4.97
N PRO A 60 4.80 -3.60 -5.84
CA PRO A 60 4.19 -2.28 -5.70
C PRO A 60 2.72 -2.26 -6.15
N HIS A 61 2.22 -3.35 -6.73
CA HIS A 61 0.88 -3.44 -7.31
C HIS A 61 -0.18 -3.73 -6.25
N ILE A 62 -1.40 -3.28 -6.55
CA ILE A 62 -2.60 -3.66 -5.83
C ILE A 62 -3.23 -4.87 -6.51
N TYR A 63 -3.57 -5.87 -5.71
CA TYR A 63 -4.19 -7.11 -6.19
C TYR A 63 -5.55 -7.32 -5.54
N VAL A 64 -6.46 -7.88 -6.33
CA VAL A 64 -7.56 -8.67 -5.80
C VAL A 64 -7.01 -10.06 -5.49
N VAL A 65 -7.30 -10.57 -4.31
CA VAL A 65 -6.80 -11.85 -3.83
C VAL A 65 -7.93 -12.86 -3.83
N ASP A 66 -7.77 -13.89 -4.65
CA ASP A 66 -8.65 -15.05 -4.65
C ASP A 66 -8.18 -15.98 -3.53
N LEU A 67 -8.71 -15.78 -2.31
CA LEU A 67 -8.37 -16.59 -1.15
C LEU A 67 -9.06 -17.94 -1.21
N VAL A 68 -8.29 -19.01 -1.15
CA VAL A 68 -8.79 -20.39 -1.07
C VAL A 68 -8.50 -20.92 0.33
N ILE A 69 -9.52 -20.94 1.19
CA ILE A 69 -9.42 -21.43 2.57
C ILE A 69 -10.19 -22.75 2.67
N ASP A 70 -9.49 -23.85 2.91
CA ASP A 70 -10.06 -25.21 2.96
C ASP A 70 -10.99 -25.53 1.76
N GLY A 71 -10.60 -25.07 0.56
CA GLY A 71 -11.35 -25.26 -0.68
C GLY A 71 -12.45 -24.23 -0.96
N LYS A 72 -12.79 -23.37 0.00
CA LYS A 72 -13.74 -22.25 -0.22
C LYS A 72 -13.02 -21.05 -0.82
N LYS A 73 -13.53 -20.53 -1.94
CA LYS A 73 -13.00 -19.34 -2.60
C LYS A 73 -13.68 -18.07 -2.10
N VAL A 74 -12.91 -17.06 -1.75
CA VAL A 74 -13.39 -15.74 -1.33
C VAL A 74 -12.52 -14.65 -1.93
N ASN A 75 -13.15 -13.61 -2.50
CA ASN A 75 -12.43 -12.46 -3.04
C ASN A 75 -12.13 -11.48 -1.90
N ALA A 76 -10.87 -11.11 -1.75
CA ALA A 76 -10.42 -10.20 -0.71
C ALA A 76 -9.36 -9.22 -1.24
N ILE A 77 -9.07 -8.19 -0.46
CA ILE A 77 -7.90 -7.34 -0.64
C ILE A 77 -6.97 -7.49 0.55
N LEU A 78 -5.68 -7.30 0.31
CA LEU A 78 -4.71 -7.14 1.38
C LEU A 78 -4.91 -5.78 2.04
N LYS A 79 -5.18 -5.78 3.35
CA LYS A 79 -5.47 -4.57 4.12
C LYS A 79 -4.26 -4.06 4.89
N ASP A 80 -3.60 -4.95 5.63
CA ASP A 80 -2.44 -4.61 6.44
C ASP A 80 -1.47 -5.79 6.53
N ILE A 81 -0.19 -5.48 6.73
CA ILE A 81 0.89 -6.46 6.89
C ILE A 81 1.76 -6.03 8.05
N GLN A 82 1.98 -6.97 8.97
CA GLN A 82 2.91 -6.78 10.08
C GLN A 82 4.22 -7.49 9.78
N PHE A 83 5.33 -6.75 9.86
CA PHE A 83 6.67 -7.29 9.68
C PHE A 83 7.41 -7.36 11.02
N HIS A 84 8.32 -8.32 11.13
CA HIS A 84 9.25 -8.37 12.24
C HIS A 84 10.27 -7.23 12.09
N PRO A 85 10.46 -6.36 13.10
CA PRO A 85 11.25 -5.12 12.95
C PRO A 85 12.72 -5.32 12.57
N VAL A 86 13.30 -6.47 12.94
CA VAL A 86 14.71 -6.81 12.65
C VAL A 86 14.87 -7.88 11.56
N LYS A 87 14.01 -8.90 11.52
CA LYS A 87 14.17 -10.06 10.63
C LYS A 87 13.49 -9.89 9.27
N ASP A 88 12.67 -8.85 9.11
CA ASP A 88 11.87 -8.59 7.91
C ASP A 88 10.94 -9.76 7.50
N THR A 89 10.65 -10.65 8.44
CA THR A 89 9.70 -11.77 8.25
C THR A 89 8.28 -11.29 8.49
N ILE A 90 7.33 -11.78 7.70
CA ILE A 90 5.90 -11.46 7.88
C ILE A 90 5.39 -12.13 9.17
N LEU A 91 4.81 -11.34 10.06
CA LEU A 91 4.25 -11.79 11.35
C LEU A 91 2.75 -12.06 11.28
N HIS A 92 2.03 -11.25 10.50
CA HIS A 92 0.59 -11.31 10.33
C HIS A 92 0.16 -10.60 9.04
N VAL A 93 -0.91 -11.08 8.42
CA VAL A 93 -1.56 -10.42 7.28
C VAL A 93 -3.06 -10.32 7.48
N ASP A 94 -3.58 -9.13 7.23
CA ASP A 94 -5.00 -8.81 7.32
C ASP A 94 -5.60 -8.77 5.92
N PHE A 95 -6.63 -9.58 5.70
CA PHE A 95 -7.43 -9.56 4.48
C PHE A 95 -8.81 -9.00 4.76
N TYR A 96 -9.27 -8.14 3.85
CA TYR A 96 -10.62 -7.59 3.88
C TYR A 96 -11.43 -8.15 2.72
N GLN A 97 -12.53 -8.83 3.02
CA GLN A 97 -13.44 -9.39 2.03
C GLN A 97 -14.04 -8.27 1.18
N ILE A 98 -14.03 -8.45 -0.14
CA ILE A 98 -14.60 -7.49 -1.08
C ILE A 98 -16.12 -7.69 -1.11
N ASP A 99 -16.83 -6.58 -1.01
CA ASP A 99 -18.26 -6.45 -1.29
C ASP A 99 -18.40 -5.45 -2.44
N GLU A 100 -19.10 -5.84 -3.52
CA GLU A 100 -19.22 -5.03 -4.74
C GLU A 100 -19.95 -3.71 -4.50
N ALA A 101 -20.80 -3.63 -3.48
CA ALA A 101 -21.60 -2.46 -3.17
C ALA A 101 -20.93 -1.51 -2.16
N LYS A 102 -19.89 -1.96 -1.44
CA LYS A 102 -19.31 -1.20 -0.33
C LYS A 102 -17.98 -0.56 -0.72
N PRO A 103 -17.78 0.75 -0.49
CA PRO A 103 -16.50 1.39 -0.73
C PRO A 103 -15.45 0.87 0.26
N ILE A 104 -14.25 0.65 -0.25
CA ILE A 104 -13.08 0.20 0.51
C ILE A 104 -12.07 1.33 0.64
N VAL A 105 -11.34 1.35 1.76
CA VAL A 105 -10.23 2.27 1.99
C VAL A 105 -8.93 1.52 1.78
N MET A 106 -8.09 1.98 0.84
CA MET A 106 -6.79 1.36 0.59
C MET A 106 -5.71 2.37 0.19
N GLU A 107 -4.45 1.94 0.31
CA GLU A 107 -3.30 2.74 -0.06
C GLU A 107 -2.89 2.47 -1.51
N VAL A 108 -3.00 3.49 -2.37
CA VAL A 108 -2.64 3.39 -3.79
C VAL A 108 -1.28 4.02 -4.04
N PRO A 109 -0.34 3.31 -4.71
CA PRO A 109 0.98 3.85 -5.00
C PRO A 109 0.91 5.04 -5.96
N VAL A 110 1.79 6.01 -5.73
CA VAL A 110 1.92 7.21 -6.57
C VAL A 110 3.01 7.00 -7.62
N GLN A 111 2.71 7.34 -8.87
CA GLN A 111 3.66 7.41 -9.96
C GLN A 111 3.77 8.85 -10.45
N LEU A 112 4.99 9.37 -10.52
CA LEU A 112 5.24 10.70 -11.06
C LEU A 112 5.45 10.59 -12.57
N GLU A 113 4.85 11.49 -13.33
CA GLU A 113 4.97 11.56 -14.79
C GLU A 113 5.44 12.95 -15.24
N GLY A 114 6.33 12.97 -16.23
CA GLY A 114 6.90 14.19 -16.80
C GLY A 114 8.22 14.63 -16.17
N LEU A 115 8.87 15.60 -16.81
CA LEU A 115 10.13 16.20 -16.37
C LEU A 115 9.87 17.62 -15.86
N ALA A 116 9.92 17.77 -14.54
CA ALA A 116 9.67 19.05 -13.86
C ALA A 116 10.61 20.17 -14.33
N GLU A 117 10.06 21.35 -14.58
CA GLU A 117 10.82 22.58 -14.89
C GLU A 117 11.89 22.87 -13.82
N GLY A 118 11.56 22.68 -12.54
CA GLY A 118 12.51 22.85 -11.46
C GLY A 118 13.67 21.85 -11.50
N VAL A 119 13.49 20.67 -12.09
CA VAL A 119 14.60 19.72 -12.32
C VAL A 119 15.50 20.21 -13.45
N LYS A 120 14.93 20.75 -14.53
CA LYS A 120 15.71 21.40 -15.61
C LYS A 120 16.54 22.58 -15.09
N ALA A 121 16.04 23.29 -14.08
CA ALA A 121 16.75 24.36 -13.38
C ALA A 121 17.78 23.88 -12.32
N GLY A 122 18.11 22.58 -12.28
CA GLY A 122 19.12 22.02 -11.37
C GLY A 122 18.59 21.57 -10.00
N GLY A 123 17.26 21.54 -9.81
CA GLY A 123 16.61 20.96 -8.64
C GLY A 123 16.56 19.42 -8.67
N LYS A 124 16.23 18.81 -7.53
CA LYS A 124 16.04 17.36 -7.40
C LYS A 124 14.58 17.06 -7.04
N LEU A 125 13.88 16.36 -7.92
CA LEU A 125 12.54 15.85 -7.62
C LEU A 125 12.63 14.75 -6.56
N ALA A 126 11.77 14.85 -5.54
CA ALA A 126 11.68 13.89 -4.46
C ALA A 126 10.21 13.52 -4.22
N LEU A 127 9.89 12.24 -4.38
CA LEU A 127 8.64 11.66 -3.91
C LEU A 127 8.69 11.54 -2.39
N GLN A 128 7.81 12.24 -1.67
CA GLN A 128 7.74 12.18 -0.21
C GLN A 128 6.69 11.16 0.23
N MET A 129 5.53 11.15 -0.42
CA MET A 129 4.47 10.19 -0.15
C MET A 129 4.42 9.13 -1.25
N ARG A 130 4.78 7.88 -0.91
CA ARG A 130 4.80 6.78 -1.88
C ARG A 130 3.42 6.20 -2.19
N LYS A 131 2.49 6.30 -1.23
CA LYS A 131 1.12 5.81 -1.34
C LYS A 131 0.15 6.81 -0.74
N ILE A 132 -1.04 6.94 -1.34
CA ILE A 132 -2.12 7.81 -0.85
C ILE A 132 -3.29 6.93 -0.46
N LYS A 133 -3.88 7.16 0.72
CA LYS A 133 -5.13 6.52 1.14
C LYS A 133 -6.30 7.09 0.35
N VAL A 134 -7.00 6.21 -0.38
CA VAL A 134 -8.19 6.51 -1.16
C VAL A 134 -9.37 5.67 -0.68
N LYS A 135 -10.58 6.17 -0.91
CA LYS A 135 -11.85 5.46 -0.72
C LYS A 135 -12.62 5.45 -2.02
N ALA A 136 -12.95 4.24 -2.48
CA ALA A 136 -13.78 4.02 -3.65
C ALA A 136 -14.24 2.56 -3.68
N LEU A 137 -15.09 2.20 -4.64
CA LEU A 137 -15.38 0.81 -4.95
C LEU A 137 -14.14 0.14 -5.56
N TYR A 138 -13.96 -1.15 -5.30
CA TYR A 138 -12.75 -1.88 -5.70
C TYR A 138 -12.52 -1.89 -7.23
N ASN A 139 -13.58 -1.79 -8.03
CA ASN A 139 -13.55 -1.75 -9.49
C ASN A 139 -13.07 -0.41 -10.07
N ILE A 140 -13.19 0.68 -9.31
CA ILE A 140 -12.80 2.03 -9.73
C ILE A 140 -11.34 2.33 -9.35
N ILE A 141 -10.80 1.64 -8.35
CA ILE A 141 -9.46 1.96 -7.83
C ILE A 141 -8.38 1.57 -8.85
N PRO A 142 -7.56 2.53 -9.31
CA PRO A 142 -6.51 2.29 -10.29
C PRO A 142 -5.31 1.57 -9.64
N GLU A 143 -4.46 0.96 -10.46
CA GLU A 143 -3.22 0.35 -9.95
C GLU A 143 -2.24 1.37 -9.39
N LYS A 144 -2.24 2.59 -9.93
CA LYS A 144 -1.36 3.69 -9.55
C LYS A 144 -2.05 5.03 -9.74
N LEU A 145 -1.73 5.99 -8.87
CA LEU A 145 -2.12 7.39 -9.03
C LEU A 145 -1.04 8.13 -9.81
N ILE A 146 -1.37 8.56 -11.01
CA ILE A 146 -0.46 9.29 -11.89
C ILE A 146 -0.52 10.77 -11.51
N VAL A 147 0.63 11.37 -11.18
CA VAL A 147 0.76 12.79 -10.83
C VAL A 147 1.71 13.44 -11.82
N ASN A 148 1.19 14.37 -12.62
CA ASN A 148 2.00 15.14 -13.56
C ASN A 148 2.83 16.18 -12.81
N VAL A 149 4.16 16.14 -12.99
CA VAL A 149 5.10 17.05 -12.32
C VAL A 149 5.76 18.03 -13.28
N SER A 150 5.38 18.06 -14.56
CA SER A 150 6.07 18.86 -15.60
C SER A 150 6.13 20.34 -15.27
N HIS A 151 5.04 20.89 -14.73
CA HIS A 151 4.92 22.31 -14.35
C HIS A 151 5.55 22.63 -12.98
N LEU A 152 6.16 21.66 -12.31
CA LEU A 152 6.64 21.84 -10.95
C LEU A 152 7.97 22.61 -10.93
N GLY A 153 7.90 23.86 -10.49
CA GLY A 153 9.04 24.76 -10.37
C GLY A 153 9.99 24.42 -9.21
N LEU A 154 11.13 25.12 -9.18
CA LEU A 154 12.18 24.93 -8.17
C LEU A 154 11.68 25.37 -6.78
N GLY A 155 11.80 24.50 -5.78
CA GLY A 155 11.30 24.75 -4.42
C GLY A 155 9.79 24.58 -4.24
N LYS A 156 9.06 24.18 -5.29
CA LYS A 156 7.62 23.95 -5.23
C LYS A 156 7.28 22.50 -4.84
N THR A 157 6.07 22.32 -4.35
CA THR A 157 5.53 21.05 -3.85
C THR A 157 4.14 20.80 -4.43
N VAL A 158 3.77 19.54 -4.59
CA VAL A 158 2.38 19.12 -4.86
C VAL A 158 1.80 18.54 -3.59
N LYS A 159 0.65 19.03 -3.17
CA LYS A 159 -0.08 18.55 -1.98
C LYS A 159 -1.22 17.61 -2.37
N VAL A 160 -1.68 16.78 -1.43
CA VAL A 160 -2.82 15.87 -1.65
C VAL A 160 -4.08 16.64 -2.05
N GLY A 161 -4.34 17.81 -1.44
CA GLY A 161 -5.52 18.63 -1.75
C GLY A 161 -5.53 19.25 -3.15
N GLU A 162 -4.40 19.26 -3.84
CA GLU A 162 -4.27 19.76 -5.23
C GLU A 162 -4.54 18.64 -6.25
N LEU A 163 -4.68 17.39 -5.80
CA LEU A 163 -4.95 16.24 -6.65
C LEU A 163 -6.45 15.93 -6.66
N SER A 164 -6.96 15.59 -7.84
CA SER A 164 -8.31 15.09 -8.04
C SER A 164 -8.27 13.92 -9.01
N PHE A 165 -8.98 12.85 -8.66
CA PHE A 165 -9.11 11.66 -9.50
C PHE A 165 -10.59 11.29 -9.56
N GLU A 166 -11.06 10.94 -10.75
CA GLU A 166 -12.46 10.62 -10.98
C GLU A 166 -12.87 9.36 -10.20
N GLY A 167 -14.00 9.43 -9.48
CA GLY A 167 -14.53 8.29 -8.72
C GLY A 167 -13.74 7.91 -7.45
N LEU A 168 -12.75 8.72 -7.05
CA LEU A 168 -11.89 8.46 -5.89
C LEU A 168 -12.00 9.58 -4.84
N GLU A 169 -12.24 9.20 -3.59
CA GLU A 169 -12.18 10.12 -2.46
C GLU A 169 -10.80 9.99 -1.77
N LEU A 170 -10.02 11.07 -1.73
CA LEU A 170 -8.72 11.09 -1.06
C LEU A 170 -8.90 11.31 0.45
N ILE A 171 -8.58 10.31 1.27
CA ILE A 171 -8.72 10.38 2.74
C ILE A 171 -7.46 10.98 3.39
N SER A 172 -6.33 10.93 2.69
CA SER A 172 -5.07 11.47 3.21
C SER A 172 -5.17 12.98 3.49
N ALA A 173 -4.44 13.47 4.48
CA ALA A 173 -4.51 14.88 4.88
C ALA A 173 -4.20 15.81 3.69
N LYS A 174 -5.07 16.80 3.46
CA LYS A 174 -4.98 17.71 2.30
C LYS A 174 -3.64 18.44 2.20
N GLU A 175 -3.05 18.79 3.35
CA GLU A 175 -1.77 19.50 3.44
C GLU A 175 -0.54 18.59 3.26
N ALA A 176 -0.72 17.27 3.23
CA ALA A 176 0.40 16.36 3.09
C ALA A 176 1.06 16.51 1.71
N VAL A 177 2.38 16.59 1.70
CA VAL A 177 3.18 16.77 0.48
C VAL A 177 3.38 15.42 -0.21
N VAL A 178 2.95 15.33 -1.46
CA VAL A 178 3.12 14.15 -2.30
C VAL A 178 4.51 14.12 -2.91
N CYS A 179 4.89 15.19 -3.61
CA CYS A 179 6.22 15.35 -4.20
C CYS A 179 6.71 16.80 -4.12
N ALA A 180 8.02 16.98 -4.22
CA ALA A 180 8.66 18.29 -4.13
C ALA A 180 9.91 18.36 -5.00
N VAL A 181 10.19 19.52 -5.60
CA VAL A 181 11.49 19.79 -6.21
C VAL A 181 12.38 20.51 -5.20
N LYS A 182 13.33 19.79 -4.63
CA LYS A 182 14.28 20.32 -3.65
C LYS A 182 15.39 21.11 -4.34
N LEU A 183 15.78 22.24 -3.74
CA LEU A 183 16.95 22.99 -4.19
C LEU A 183 18.22 22.20 -3.89
N THR A 184 19.07 22.05 -4.90
CA THR A 184 20.43 21.52 -4.71
C THR A 184 21.38 22.66 -4.33
N ARG A 185 22.55 22.32 -3.73
CA ARG A 185 23.59 23.31 -3.43
C ARG A 185 24.06 24.04 -4.69
N ALA A 186 24.18 23.31 -5.81
CA ALA A 186 24.54 23.87 -7.11
C ALA A 186 23.49 24.87 -7.63
N ALA A 187 22.20 24.51 -7.58
CA ALA A 187 21.11 25.41 -8.00
C ALA A 187 21.02 26.67 -7.13
N ARG A 188 21.26 26.55 -5.81
CA ARG A 188 21.35 27.72 -4.91
C ARG A 188 22.50 28.65 -5.28
N GLY A 189 23.67 28.10 -5.63
CA GLY A 189 24.82 28.89 -6.08
C GLY A 189 24.56 29.62 -7.39
N ALA A 190 23.93 28.96 -8.36
CA ALA A 190 23.58 29.56 -9.66
C ALA A 190 22.55 30.70 -9.53
N ALA A 191 21.51 30.52 -8.70
CA ALA A 191 20.52 31.56 -8.45
C ALA A 191 21.11 32.81 -7.76
N ALA A 192 22.09 32.63 -6.87
CA ALA A 192 22.79 33.74 -6.21
C ALA A 192 23.74 34.50 -7.15
N ALA A 193 24.27 33.83 -8.19
CA ALA A 193 25.14 34.46 -9.18
C ALA A 193 24.37 35.22 -10.26
N ALA A 194 23.16 34.77 -10.63
CA ALA A 194 22.31 35.41 -11.64
C ALA A 194 21.54 36.65 -11.11
N GLY A 195 21.48 36.85 -9.79
CA GLY A 195 20.86 38.01 -9.14
C GLY A 195 21.84 39.15 -8.82
N LYS A 196 23.09 39.06 -9.28
CA LYS A 196 24.11 40.12 -9.24
C LYS A 196 24.35 40.63 -10.65
#